data_AF-A0A4W5M0U2-F1
#
_entry.id   AF-A0A4W5M0U2-F1
#
_cell.length_a   1.000
_cell.length_b   1.000
_cell.length_c   1.000
_cell.angle_alpha   90.00
_cell.angle_beta   90.00
_cell.angle_gamma   90.00
#
_symmetry.space_group_name_H-M   'P 1'
#
loop_
_entity.id
_entity.type
_entity.pdbx_description
1 polymer ?
#
loop_
_entity_poly.entity_id
_entity_poly.type
_entity_poly.pdbx_seq_one_letter_code
_entity_poly.pdbx_strand_id
1 'polypeptide(L)'
;MGLPYSECSWEDGALLGKKFQHCIDGFTNRNSSKTVPSKDCKVLKQRPRFVALKNQPSYIGDENLQLRDYQLDGLNWLAHSWCRYTSSHEGH
;
A
#
# COMPACT_ATOMS: atom_id res chain seq x y z
N MET A 1 19.82 -6.80 13.91
CA MET A 1 20.30 -7.46 12.68
C MET A 1 19.28 -8.52 12.30
N GLY A 2 18.72 -8.46 11.09
CA GLY A 2 17.73 -9.44 10.60
C GLY A 2 18.38 -10.61 9.86
N LEU A 3 17.65 -11.71 9.68
CA LEU A 3 18.07 -12.88 8.90
C LEU A 3 17.83 -12.66 7.39
N PRO A 4 18.76 -13.05 6.50
CA PRO A 4 18.52 -13.07 5.06
C PRO A 4 17.42 -14.06 4.65
N TYR A 5 16.70 -13.76 3.55
CA TYR A 5 15.68 -14.67 3.02
C TYR A 5 16.21 -16.06 2.66
N SER A 6 17.48 -16.17 2.28
CA SER A 6 18.12 -17.45 1.94
C SER A 6 18.32 -18.38 3.13
N GLU A 7 18.25 -17.85 4.35
CA GLU A 7 18.47 -18.61 5.59
C GLU A 7 17.15 -19.02 6.26
N CYS A 8 16.01 -18.86 5.57
CA CYS A 8 14.72 -19.31 6.09
C CYS A 8 14.61 -20.84 6.07
N SER A 9 14.17 -21.41 7.20
CA SER A 9 13.84 -22.83 7.37
C SER A 9 12.32 -23.06 7.33
N TRP A 10 11.94 -24.32 7.15
CA TRP A 10 10.56 -24.77 7.37
C TRP A 10 10.37 -25.16 8.83
N GLU A 11 9.34 -24.60 9.47
CA GLU A 11 9.04 -24.81 10.88
C GLU A 11 7.66 -25.43 11.09
N ASP A 12 7.46 -26.06 12.25
CA ASP A 12 6.17 -26.63 12.62
C ASP A 12 5.12 -25.55 12.94
N GLY A 13 3.93 -25.69 12.37
CA GLY A 13 2.85 -24.72 12.51
C GLY A 13 2.28 -24.60 13.93
N ALA A 14 2.27 -25.69 14.70
CA ALA A 14 1.81 -25.65 16.09
C ALA A 14 2.82 -24.94 17.00
N LEU A 15 4.11 -25.02 16.67
CA LEU A 15 5.15 -24.24 17.34
C LEU A 15 5.01 -22.75 17.03
N LEU A 16 4.82 -22.39 15.77
CA LEU A 16 4.62 -21.00 15.35
C LEU A 16 3.37 -20.38 15.96
N GLY A 17 2.26 -21.12 16.02
CA GLY A 17 1.00 -20.62 16.59
C GLY A 17 1.11 -20.24 18.07
N LYS A 18 1.99 -20.88 18.84
CA LYS A 18 2.18 -20.56 20.27
C LYS A 18 2.80 -19.19 20.52
N LYS A 19 3.66 -18.70 19.62
CA LYS A 19 4.46 -17.48 19.84
C LYS A 19 4.22 -16.39 18.80
N PHE A 20 3.80 -16.76 17.59
CA PHE A 20 3.73 -15.89 16.42
C PHE A 20 2.39 -15.99 15.68
N GLN A 21 1.28 -16.23 16.41
CA GLN A 21 -0.06 -16.33 15.82
C GLN A 21 -0.41 -15.10 14.96
N HIS A 22 -0.07 -13.90 15.41
CA HIS A 22 -0.30 -12.66 14.65
C HIS A 22 0.37 -12.68 13.26
N CYS A 23 1.51 -13.37 13.09
CA CYS A 23 2.15 -13.54 11.79
C CYS A 23 1.35 -14.48 10.88
N ILE A 24 0.76 -15.54 11.45
CA ILE A 24 -0.10 -16.50 10.74
C ILE A 24 -1.39 -15.80 10.30
N ASP A 25 -2.00 -15.00 11.17
CA ASP A 25 -3.20 -14.23 10.85
C ASP A 25 -2.89 -13.22 9.73
N GLY A 26 -1.74 -12.54 9.82
CA GLY A 26 -1.25 -11.64 8.77
C GLY A 26 -1.00 -12.35 7.43
N PHE A 27 -0.48 -13.58 7.44
CA PHE A 27 -0.34 -14.40 6.24
C PHE A 27 -1.71 -14.73 5.63
N THR A 28 -2.65 -15.21 6.45
CA THR A 28 -4.00 -15.57 6.01
C THR A 28 -4.74 -14.38 5.43
N ASN A 29 -4.64 -13.21 6.07
CA ASN A 29 -5.24 -11.96 5.59
C ASN A 29 -4.65 -11.51 4.24
N ARG A 30 -3.33 -11.63 4.06
CA ARG A 30 -2.71 -11.35 2.75
C ARG A 30 -3.18 -12.31 1.67
N ASN A 31 -3.29 -13.61 2.00
CA ASN A 31 -3.70 -14.65 1.06
C ASN A 31 -5.16 -14.51 0.62
N SER A 32 -6.03 -13.97 1.47
CA SER A 32 -7.43 -13.68 1.14
C SER A 32 -7.66 -12.29 0.54
N SER A 33 -6.63 -11.44 0.48
CA SER A 33 -6.75 -10.07 0.01
C SER A 33 -7.17 -10.00 -1.47
N LYS A 34 -8.07 -9.07 -1.77
CA LYS A 34 -8.53 -8.77 -3.14
C LYS A 34 -7.69 -7.71 -3.84
N THR A 35 -6.65 -7.18 -3.18
CA THR A 35 -5.78 -6.12 -3.72
C THR A 35 -4.62 -6.65 -4.57
N VAL A 36 -4.75 -7.87 -5.10
CA VAL A 36 -3.75 -8.48 -5.98
C VAL A 36 -3.61 -7.64 -7.26
N PRO A 37 -2.38 -7.25 -7.65
CA PRO A 37 -2.17 -6.50 -8.88
C PRO A 37 -2.73 -7.23 -10.10
N SER A 38 -3.56 -6.53 -10.88
CA SER A 38 -4.11 -7.05 -12.14
C SER A 38 -3.66 -6.19 -13.31
N LYS A 39 -3.32 -6.85 -14.43
CA LYS A 39 -2.98 -6.20 -15.70
C LYS A 39 -4.17 -5.44 -16.29
N ASP A 40 -5.39 -5.83 -15.93
CA ASP A 40 -6.63 -5.19 -16.39
C ASP A 40 -7.05 -3.98 -15.55
N CYS A 41 -6.16 -3.47 -14.70
CA CYS A 41 -6.43 -2.29 -13.89
C CYS A 41 -6.61 -1.06 -14.81
N LYS A 42 -7.86 -0.58 -14.94
CA LYS A 42 -8.24 0.56 -15.80
C LYS A 42 -7.35 1.78 -15.60
N VAL A 43 -6.89 2.00 -14.37
CA VAL A 43 -6.02 3.11 -13.95
C VAL A 43 -4.67 3.14 -14.65
N LEU A 44 -4.22 2.01 -15.20
CA LEU A 44 -2.99 1.89 -15.98
C LEU A 44 -3.16 2.43 -17.40
N LYS A 45 -4.37 2.35 -17.96
CA LYS A 45 -4.71 2.86 -19.30
C LYS A 45 -5.23 4.29 -19.25
N GLN A 46 -6.04 4.60 -18.24
CA GLN A 46 -6.68 5.90 -18.07
C GLN A 46 -6.55 6.35 -16.61
N ARG A 47 -5.76 7.41 -16.40
CA ARG A 47 -5.64 8.04 -15.08
C ARG A 47 -6.98 8.71 -14.68
N PRO A 48 -7.38 8.64 -13.42
CA PRO A 48 -8.61 9.29 -12.94
C PRO A 48 -8.42 10.80 -12.88
N ARG A 49 -9.53 11.54 -12.80
CA ARG A 49 -9.47 12.97 -12.48
C ARG A 49 -9.02 13.16 -11.05
N PHE A 50 -8.18 14.16 -10.82
CA PHE A 50 -7.76 14.52 -9.47
C PHE A 50 -8.94 15.00 -8.61
N VAL A 51 -8.97 14.53 -7.37
CA VAL A 51 -9.90 14.97 -6.33
C VAL A 51 -9.06 15.34 -5.11
N ALA A 52 -9.16 16.59 -4.65
CA ALA A 52 -8.40 17.06 -3.51
C ALA A 52 -8.88 16.40 -2.21
N LEU A 53 -7.94 15.87 -1.43
CA LEU A 53 -8.14 15.40 -0.08
C LEU A 53 -8.32 16.63 0.83
N LYS A 54 -9.54 16.84 1.31
CA LYS A 54 -9.88 17.94 2.24
C LYS A 54 -9.54 17.63 3.69
N ASN A 55 -9.52 16.35 4.04
CA ASN A 55 -9.21 15.82 5.36
C ASN A 55 -8.27 14.62 5.20
N GLN A 56 -7.59 14.24 6.28
CA GLN A 56 -6.78 13.01 6.33
C GLN A 56 -7.65 11.79 6.00
N PRO A 57 -7.26 10.96 5.02
CA PRO A 57 -7.96 9.71 4.73
C PRO A 57 -7.86 8.73 5.89
N SER A 58 -8.91 7.94 6.14
CA SER A 58 -8.97 6.99 7.26
C SER A 58 -7.92 5.87 7.23
N TYR A 59 -7.28 5.64 6.09
CA TYR A 59 -6.21 4.65 5.93
C TYR A 59 -4.80 5.23 6.15
N ILE A 60 -4.68 6.51 6.50
CA ILE A 60 -3.41 7.16 6.88
C ILE A 60 -3.56 7.61 8.33
N GLY A 61 -2.63 7.19 9.20
CA GLY A 61 -2.60 7.60 10.61
C GLY A 61 -3.73 7.03 11.49
N ASP A 62 -3.87 7.60 12.68
CA ASP A 62 -4.88 7.28 13.69
C ASP A 62 -5.22 8.55 14.50
N GLU A 63 -6.04 8.45 15.56
CA GLU A 63 -6.45 9.59 16.40
C GLU A 63 -5.27 10.42 16.95
N ASN A 64 -4.10 9.79 17.15
CA ASN A 64 -2.89 10.43 17.68
C ASN A 64 -1.88 10.79 16.59
N LEU A 65 -2.06 10.31 15.37
CA LEU A 65 -1.20 10.54 14.20
C LEU A 65 -1.95 11.31 13.12
N GLN A 66 -2.14 12.61 13.38
CA GLN A 66 -2.80 13.54 12.46
C GLN A 66 -1.77 14.32 11.62
N LEU A 67 -2.04 14.41 10.33
CA LEU A 67 -1.32 15.21 9.37
C LEU A 67 -1.61 16.69 9.62
N ARG A 68 -0.57 17.51 9.54
CA ARG A 68 -0.69 18.97 9.45
C ARG A 68 -1.09 19.37 8.03
N ASP A 69 -1.64 20.57 7.89
CA ASP A 69 -2.14 21.11 6.62
C ASP A 69 -1.11 21.00 5.49
N TYR A 70 0.14 21.37 5.74
CA TYR A 70 1.21 21.29 4.72
C TYR A 70 1.56 19.86 4.29
N GLN A 71 1.33 18.86 5.15
CA GLN A 71 1.53 17.45 4.81
C GLN A 71 0.39 16.96 3.91
N LEU A 72 -0.83 17.40 4.19
CA LEU A 72 -2.00 17.12 3.35
C LEU A 72 -1.89 17.82 1.99
N ASP A 73 -1.38 19.05 1.95
CA ASP A 73 -1.06 19.76 0.71
C ASP A 73 0.03 19.02 -0.09
N GLY A 74 1.05 18.49 0.57
CA GLY A 74 2.07 17.64 -0.05
C GLY A 74 1.47 16.37 -0.68
N LEU A 75 0.55 15.69 0.01
CA LEU A 75 -0.17 14.54 -0.54
C LEU A 75 -1.03 14.93 -1.76
N ASN A 76 -1.74 16.06 -1.67
CA ASN A 76 -2.52 16.58 -2.78
C ASN A 76 -1.64 16.91 -3.99
N TRP A 77 -0.46 17.47 -3.78
CA TRP A 77 0.50 17.74 -4.86
C TRP A 77 0.97 16.47 -5.57
N LEU A 78 1.28 15.41 -4.82
CA LEU A 78 1.67 14.11 -5.36
C LEU A 78 0.52 13.47 -6.15
N ALA A 79 -0.68 13.42 -5.58
CA ALA A 79 -1.85 12.85 -6.22
C ALA A 79 -2.26 13.61 -7.49
N HIS A 80 -2.23 14.96 -7.44
CA HIS A 80 -2.49 15.80 -8.61
C HIS A 80 -1.48 15.55 -9.73
N SER A 81 -0.19 15.47 -9.40
CA SER A 81 0.87 15.20 -10.37
C SER A 81 0.70 13.82 -11.02
N TRP A 82 0.36 12.80 -10.23
CA TRP A 82 0.10 11.45 -10.76
C TRP A 82 -1.15 11.37 -11.65
N CYS A 83 -2.21 12.12 -11.34
CA CYS A 83 -3.42 12.17 -12.17
C CYS A 83 -3.20 12.90 -13.50
N ARG A 84 -2.31 13.91 -13.54
CA ARG A 84 -2.07 14.73 -14.75
C ARG A 84 -1.03 14.13 -15.70
N TYR A 85 0.03 13.52 -15.18
CA TYR A 85 1.08 12.97 -16.03
C TYR A 85 0.76 11.52 -16.38
N THR A 86 0.22 11.32 -17.58
CA THR A 86 0.34 10.02 -18.25
C THR A 86 1.79 9.89 -18.66
N SER A 87 2.51 8.88 -18.16
CA SER A 87 3.82 8.47 -18.71
C SER A 87 3.68 7.84 -20.11
N SER A 88 2.67 8.26 -20.87
CA SER A 88 2.36 7.82 -22.21
C SER A 88 2.44 9.05 -23.11
N HIS A 89 3.25 8.90 -24.17
CA HIS A 89 3.76 9.84 -25.19
C HIS A 89 5.13 10.47 -24.84
N GLU A 90 6.25 10.22 -25.53
CA GLU A 90 6.57 9.44 -26.73
C GLU A 90 8.08 9.12 -26.69
N GLY A 91 8.42 7.83 -26.77
CA GLY A 91 9.67 7.45 -27.42
C GLY A 91 9.42 7.58 -28.92
N HIS A 92 9.99 8.61 -29.51
CA HIS A 92 10.26 8.71 -30.94
C HIS A 92 11.77 8.85 -31.11
#